data_AF-A0A7Y0XDF9-F1
#
_entry.id   AF-A0A7Y0XDF9-F1
#
_cell.length_a   1.000
_cell.length_b   1.000
_cell.length_c   1.000
_cell.angle_alpha   90.00
_cell.angle_beta   90.00
_cell.angle_gamma   90.00
#
_symmetry.space_group_name_H-M   'P 1'
#
loop_
_entity.id
_entity.type
_entity.pdbx_description
1 polymer ?
#
loop_
_entity_poly.entity_id
_entity_poly.type
_entity_poly.pdbx_seq_one_letter_code
_entity_poly.pdbx_strand_id
1 'polypeptide(L)' 'LIDGGGSLRKALIDAEIATIAEENEWEGIVVYGCVREVDELEDMNLGIQALASIPVGATSQGIGELDVPVNFGGVSFLP' A
#
# COMPACT_ATOMS: atom_id res chain seq x y z
N LEU A 1 -2.45 6.15 -3.58
CA LEU A 1 -3.34 4.97 -3.82
C LEU A 1 -2.59 4.00 -4.72
N ILE A 2 -2.65 2.69 -4.41
CA ILE A 2 -1.79 1.66 -5.02
C ILE A 2 -2.66 0.50 -5.51
N ASP A 3 -2.53 0.12 -6.78
CA ASP A 3 -3.15 -1.08 -7.35
C ASP A 3 -2.15 -2.24 -7.40
N GLY A 4 -2.31 -3.20 -6.49
CA GLY A 4 -1.53 -4.44 -6.42
C GLY A 4 -2.16 -5.62 -7.16
N GLY A 5 -3.17 -5.37 -7.99
CA GLY A 5 -4.02 -6.38 -8.61
C GLY A 5 -4.87 -7.19 -7.62
N GLY A 6 -5.01 -6.71 -6.37
CA GLY A 6 -5.73 -7.41 -5.31
C GLY A 6 -5.01 -8.67 -4.83
N SER A 7 -3.71 -8.80 -5.12
CA SER A 7 -2.93 -9.97 -4.75
C SER A 7 -2.85 -10.13 -3.23
N LEU A 8 -3.20 -11.32 -2.76
CA LEU A 8 -3.06 -11.72 -1.35
C LEU A 8 -1.77 -12.51 -1.06
N ARG A 9 -0.82 -12.51 -1.99
CA ARG A 9 0.37 -13.38 -1.94
C ARG A 9 1.61 -12.70 -1.39
N LYS A 10 1.66 -11.38 -1.41
CA LYS A 10 2.81 -10.56 -1.05
C LYS A 10 2.37 -9.21 -0.50
N ALA A 11 3.04 -8.72 0.53
CA ALA A 11 2.84 -7.39 1.10
C ALA A 11 3.56 -6.32 0.26
N LEU A 12 2.86 -5.26 -0.10
CA LEU A 12 3.38 -4.12 -0.87
C LEU A 12 3.89 -3.00 0.03
N ILE A 13 3.31 -2.86 1.22
CA ILE A 13 3.70 -1.86 2.23
C ILE A 13 4.10 -2.59 3.50
N ASP A 14 5.16 -2.10 4.12
CA ASP A 14 5.71 -2.49 5.40
C ASP A 14 5.99 -1.24 6.25
N ALA A 15 6.50 -1.43 7.47
CA ALA A 15 6.69 -0.33 8.40
C ALA A 15 7.71 0.71 7.87
N GLU A 16 8.77 0.25 7.20
CA GLU A 16 9.78 1.13 6.60
C GLU A 16 9.16 2.05 5.54
N ILE A 17 8.38 1.52 4.60
CA ILE A 17 7.73 2.32 3.56
C ILE A 17 6.69 3.26 4.16
N ALA A 18 5.92 2.80 5.15
CA ALA A 18 4.91 3.61 5.82
C ALA A 18 5.54 4.78 6.61
N THR A 19 6.69 4.54 7.26
CA THR A 19 7.46 5.58 7.95
C THR A 19 7.89 6.68 6.98
N ILE A 20 8.42 6.30 5.81
CA ILE A 20 8.79 7.27 4.77
C ILE A 20 7.57 8.10 4.34
N ALA A 21 6.41 7.49 4.18
CA ALA A 21 5.19 8.22 3.82
C ALA A 21 4.74 9.20 4.91
N GLU A 22 4.81 8.80 6.18
CA GLU A 22 4.53 9.67 7.33
C GLU A 22 5.51 10.86 7.41
N GLU A 23 6.82 10.61 7.24
CA GLU A 23 7.85 11.65 7.20
C GLU A 23 7.65 12.64 6.05
N ASN A 24 7.05 12.20 4.94
CA ASN A 24 6.65 13.04 3.82
C ASN A 24 5.27 13.71 4.01
N GLU A 25 4.71 13.65 5.22
CA GLU A 25 3.43 14.27 5.60
C GLU A 25 2.25 13.76 4.74
N TRP A 26 2.27 12.49 4.32
CA TRP A 26 1.11 11.90 3.66
C TRP A 26 -0.01 11.66 4.67
N GLU A 27 -1.25 11.94 4.27
CA GLU A 27 -2.43 11.68 5.11
C GLU A 27 -2.81 10.19 5.12
N GLY A 28 -2.45 9.45 4.07
CA GLY A 28 -2.75 8.03 4.03
C GLY A 28 -2.39 7.29 2.75
N ILE A 29 -2.45 5.96 2.83
CA ILE A 29 -2.19 5.00 1.76
C ILE A 29 -3.36 4.02 1.66
N VAL A 30 -3.96 3.94 0.47
CA VAL A 30 -4.92 2.88 0.12
C VAL A 30 -4.23 1.88 -0.81
N VAL A 31 -4.23 0.62 -0.42
CA VAL A 31 -3.57 -0.49 -1.11
C VAL A 31 -4.60 -1.52 -1.55
N TYR A 32 -4.84 -1.65 -2.85
CA TYR A 32 -5.56 -2.80 -3.41
C TYR A 32 -4.61 -4.02 -3.49
N GLY A 33 -4.27 -4.55 -2.32
CA GLY A 33 -3.25 -5.56 -2.09
C GLY A 33 -3.07 -5.81 -0.59
N CYS A 34 -1.92 -6.34 -0.19
CA CYS A 34 -1.62 -6.64 1.22
C CYS A 34 -0.52 -5.75 1.81
N VAL A 35 -0.47 -5.74 3.14
CA VAL A 35 0.57 -5.10 3.96
C VAL A 35 1.20 -6.10 4.94
N ARG A 36 2.28 -5.71 5.63
CA ARG A 36 2.90 -6.50 6.73
C ARG A 36 3.24 -5.59 7.90
N GLU A 37 3.68 -6.20 9.01
CA GLU A 37 4.10 -5.47 10.22
C GLU A 37 2.97 -4.60 10.82
N VAL A 38 1.74 -5.14 10.82
CA VAL A 38 0.53 -4.40 11.23
C VAL A 38 0.61 -3.82 12.64
N ASP A 39 1.33 -4.47 13.55
CA ASP A 39 1.53 -3.98 14.91
C ASP A 39 2.30 -2.64 14.91
N GLU A 40 3.30 -2.50 14.05
CA GLU A 40 4.05 -1.24 13.89
C GLU A 40 3.25 -0.19 13.12
N LEU A 41 2.47 -0.62 12.12
CA LEU A 41 1.61 0.28 11.33
C LEU A 41 0.47 0.89 12.17
N GLU A 42 -0.01 0.20 13.21
CA GLU A 42 -1.09 0.67 14.08
C GLU A 42 -0.68 1.90 14.91
N ASP A 43 0.61 2.04 15.23
CA ASP A 43 1.16 3.12 16.04
C ASP A 43 1.48 4.40 15.23
N MET A 44 1.38 4.36 13.90
CA MET A 44 1.72 5.47 13.01
C MET A 44 0.58 6.49 12.87
N ASN A 45 0.92 7.77 12.73
CA ASN A 45 -0.04 8.84 12.41
C ASN A 45 -0.29 8.94 10.90
N LEU A 46 -0.55 7.80 10.26
CA LEU A 46 -0.79 7.66 8.82
C LEU A 46 -1.98 6.72 8.57
N GLY A 47 -2.99 7.16 7.81
CA GLY A 47 -4.13 6.32 7.50
C GLY A 47 -3.79 5.22 6.50
N ILE A 48 -3.82 3.93 6.89
CA ILE A 48 -3.53 2.82 5.97
C ILE A 48 -4.76 1.92 5.80
N GLN A 49 -5.11 1.62 4.55
CA GLN A 49 -6.17 0.67 4.19
C GLN A 49 -5.65 -0.36 3.20
N ALA A 50 -5.89 -1.64 3.48
CA ALA A 50 -5.44 -2.76 2.65
C ALA A 50 -6.43 -3.93 2.71
N LEU A 51 -6.28 -4.90 1.80
CA LEU A 51 -7.17 -6.07 1.75
C LEU A 51 -6.89 -7.08 2.86
N ALA A 52 -5.61 -7.29 3.19
CA ALA A 52 -5.18 -8.23 4.25
C ALA A 52 -3.74 -7.93 4.69
N SER A 53 -3.32 -8.61 5.75
CA SER A 53 -1.92 -8.69 6.16
C SER A 53 -1.29 -10.04 5.79
N ILE A 54 -0.03 -10.03 5.36
CA ILE A 54 0.74 -11.25 5.07
C ILE A 54 2.22 -11.03 5.40
N PRO A 55 2.92 -11.98 6.04
CA PRO A 55 4.32 -11.77 6.44
C PRO A 55 5.31 -11.68 5.27
N VAL A 56 4.91 -12.10 4.07
CA VAL A 56 5.83 -12.23 2.94
C VAL A 56 5.86 -10.93 2.13
N GLY A 57 6.96 -10.18 2.19
CA GLY A 57 7.16 -8.96 1.40
C GLY A 57 7.29 -9.18 -0.10
N ALA A 58 6.80 -8.22 -0.89
CA ALA A 58 7.04 -8.13 -2.33
C ALA A 58 8.50 -7.77 -2.64
N THR A 59 8.98 -8.16 -3.81
CA THR A 59 10.32 -7.82 -4.27
C THR A 59 10.32 -6.45 -4.96
N SER A 60 11.25 -5.57 -4.60
CA SER A 60 11.45 -4.30 -5.30
C SER A 60 12.22 -4.53 -6.60
N GLN A 61 11.50 -4.50 -7.73
CA GLN A 61 12.06 -4.70 -9.08
C GLN A 61 11.97 -3.44 -9.97
N GLY A 62 11.44 -2.34 -9.45
CA GLY A 62 11.24 -1.10 -10.23
C GLY A 62 10.20 -1.22 -11.34
N ILE A 63 9.33 -2.23 -11.28
CA ILE A 63 8.26 -2.48 -12.26
C ILE A 63 6.98 -1.85 -11.73
N GLY A 64 6.32 -1.04 -12.55
CA GLY A 64 5.06 -0.39 -12.24
C GLY A 64 4.85 0.85 -13.12
N GLU A 65 3.67 1.45 -13.00
CA GLU A 65 3.31 2.70 -13.66
C GLU A 65 2.95 3.74 -12.59
N LEU A 66 3.25 5.01 -12.86
CA LEU A 66 2.94 6.14 -11.99
C LEU A 66 1.97 7.07 -12.72
N ASP A 67 1.12 7.77 -11.97
CA ASP A 67 0.15 8.75 -12.48
C ASP A 67 -0.78 8.20 -13.58
N VAL A 68 -1.18 6.95 -13.46
CA VAL A 68 -2.15 6.30 -14.36
C VAL A 68 -3.51 6.12 -13.67
N PRO A 69 -4.61 6.16 -14.43
CA PRO A 69 -5.92 5.74 -13.92
C PRO A 69 -5.90 4.31 -13.40
N VAL A 70 -6.49 4.09 -12.23
CA VAL A 70 -6.57 2.77 -11.60
C VAL A 70 -8.01 2.41 -11.28
N ASN A 71 -8.34 1.12 -11.42
CA ASN A 71 -9.73 0.65 -11.42
C ASN A 71 -9.90 -0.58 -10.52
N PHE A 72 -10.53 -0.40 -9.37
CA PHE A 72 -10.91 -1.51 -8.50
C PHE A 72 -12.18 -1.18 -7.72
N GLY A 73 -12.86 -2.21 -7.21
CA GLY A 73 -14.12 -2.03 -6.47
C GLY A 73 -15.25 -1.40 -7.28
N GLY A 74 -15.18 -1.44 -8.61
CA GLY A 74 -16.16 -0.79 -9.50
C GLY A 74 -16.01 0.73 -9.61
N VAL A 75 -14.89 1.29 -9.12
CA VAL A 75 -14.60 2.73 -9.14
C VAL A 75 -13.30 2.98 -9.91
N SER A 76 -13.25 4.11 -10.63
CA SER A 76 -12.05 4.62 -11.28
C SER A 76 -11.46 5.75 -10.46
N PHE A 77 -10.19 5.64 -10.10
CA PHE A 77 -9.42 6.70 -9.45
C PHE A 77 -8.50 7.33 -10.47
N LEU A 78 -8.54 8.66 -10.57
CA LEU A 78 -7.70 9.46 -11.45
C LEU A 78 -6.67 10.22 -10.61
N PRO A 79 -5.43 10.41 -11.11
CA PRO A 79 -4.39 11.19 -10.44
C PRO A 79 -4.79 12.65 -10.21
#